data_AF-A0A813AR34-F1
#
_entry.id   AF-A0A813AR34-F1
#
_cell.length_a   1.000
_cell.length_b   1.000
_cell.length_c   1.000
_cell.angle_alpha   90.00
_cell.angle_beta   90.00
_cell.angle_gamma   90.00
#
_symmetry.space_group_name_H-M   'P 1'
#
loop_
_entity.id
_entity.type
_entity.pdbx_description
1 polymer ?
#
loop_
_entity_poly.entity_id
_entity_poly.type
_entity_poly.pdbx_seq_one_letter_code
_entity_poly.pdbx_strand_id
1 'polypeptide(L)'
;MGKRASEVFAGNQSWGFLERIDAELHAAVTAVYSGVLQFDGAFETMDEAADLVHELLPHRSARDVATMSRSLGAWKTRGRLAPSMARQLSEGLPSMPRRVLRPRVDPGEAFTSLVESSPAIALEKLKKAIKARRASKVGREEREKESREKWGLELVSYIKEAGLPCAGRMLAMGDHNNLWLRLFGNRRSKTLRNRAMAWRGFRAWMQVAYGSVWPDSIAAFLKYLEERHEVPSDDRFSHDSMLIESFRTPFRHEGRWGLNRELLIPGRMVHYWTGHSARHTLPSLAAALDIGKEKRDFLGRWAYSQHGSQDYVLTSRQVVHAVQNHVCKSLIMGDYIEEEVLGDLEVHACGLGAEAMAGHHVLRWDGIQRTWALGGTLPAFQVAGHNRAEAAGDLDAETKEPFKVMENSKVEGDFPYFVTISRSGFRRLHLSGACAVKQERCAET
;
A
#
# COMPACT_ATOMS: atom_id res chain seq x y z
N MET A 1 21.73 -67.21 -11.26
CA MET A 1 21.39 -66.39 -12.45
C MET A 1 22.24 -65.10 -12.58
N GLY A 2 23.49 -65.08 -12.10
CA GLY A 2 24.22 -63.81 -11.88
C GLY A 2 25.11 -63.27 -13.01
N LYS A 3 25.53 -64.09 -13.99
CA LYS A 3 26.47 -63.63 -15.05
C LYS A 3 25.82 -63.04 -16.30
N ARG A 4 24.61 -63.51 -16.68
CA ARG A 4 23.89 -62.96 -17.86
C ARG A 4 23.27 -61.59 -17.60
N ALA A 5 22.89 -61.27 -16.37
CA ALA A 5 22.32 -59.95 -16.05
C ALA A 5 23.39 -58.85 -16.04
N SER A 6 24.62 -59.16 -15.60
CA SER A 6 25.72 -58.20 -15.59
C SER A 6 26.27 -57.89 -17.00
N GLU A 7 26.29 -58.88 -17.90
CA GLU A 7 26.68 -58.66 -19.31
C GLU A 7 25.65 -57.82 -20.08
N VAL A 8 24.35 -57.97 -19.77
CA VAL A 8 23.27 -57.17 -20.38
C VAL A 8 23.27 -55.72 -19.86
N PHE A 9 23.65 -55.49 -18.60
CA PHE A 9 23.81 -54.14 -18.06
C PHE A 9 25.02 -53.38 -18.64
N ALA A 10 26.11 -54.08 -18.97
CA ALA A 10 27.28 -53.48 -19.61
C ALA A 10 27.03 -53.08 -21.09
N GLY A 11 26.13 -53.79 -21.78
CA GLY A 11 25.79 -53.50 -23.18
C GLY A 11 24.96 -52.23 -23.40
N ASN A 12 24.35 -51.67 -22.35
CA ASN A 12 23.37 -50.57 -22.45
C ASN A 12 23.96 -49.16 -22.23
N GLN A 13 25.28 -49.03 -22.13
CA GLN A 13 25.98 -47.74 -22.02
C GLN A 13 26.68 -47.29 -23.32
N SER A 14 26.62 -48.10 -24.39
CA SER A 14 27.31 -47.78 -25.63
C SER A 14 26.43 -46.95 -26.58
N TRP A 15 26.93 -45.78 -26.98
CA TRP A 15 26.34 -44.93 -28.02
C TRP A 15 26.51 -45.48 -29.44
N GLY A 16 27.19 -46.63 -29.62
CA GLY A 16 27.52 -47.19 -30.93
C GLY A 16 26.32 -47.59 -31.82
N PHE A 17 25.08 -47.47 -31.34
CA PHE A 17 23.91 -47.52 -32.22
C PHE A 17 23.72 -46.20 -32.98
N LEU A 18 23.99 -45.04 -32.38
CA LEU A 18 23.86 -43.73 -33.02
C LEU A 18 24.92 -43.53 -34.11
N GLU A 19 26.15 -44.03 -33.88
CA GLU A 19 27.21 -44.04 -34.90
C GLU A 19 26.78 -44.76 -36.19
N ARG A 20 25.90 -45.77 -36.07
CA ARG A 20 25.35 -46.51 -37.21
C ARG A 20 24.14 -45.84 -37.86
N ILE A 21 23.52 -44.87 -37.17
CA ILE A 21 22.39 -44.10 -37.70
C ILE A 21 22.91 -42.91 -38.49
N ASP A 22 23.71 -42.07 -37.85
CA ASP A 22 24.31 -40.89 -38.46
C ASP A 22 25.38 -40.29 -37.53
N ALA A 23 26.53 -39.90 -38.07
CA ALA A 23 27.64 -39.38 -37.28
C ALA A 23 27.36 -38.00 -36.67
N GLU A 24 26.58 -37.16 -37.36
CA GLU A 24 26.23 -35.82 -36.88
C GLU A 24 25.17 -35.89 -35.77
N LEU A 25 24.20 -36.80 -35.92
CA LEU A 25 23.23 -37.10 -34.85
C LEU A 25 23.92 -37.65 -33.61
N HIS A 26 24.89 -38.54 -33.79
CA HIS A 26 25.67 -39.05 -32.67
C HIS A 26 26.37 -37.93 -31.91
N ALA A 27 27.03 -37.00 -32.62
CA ALA A 27 27.69 -35.85 -32.00
C ALA A 27 26.68 -34.92 -31.29
N ALA A 28 25.54 -34.62 -31.92
CA ALA A 28 24.52 -33.76 -31.33
C ALA A 28 23.87 -34.38 -30.08
N VAL A 29 23.56 -35.68 -30.11
CA VAL A 29 22.96 -36.38 -28.96
C VAL A 29 23.95 -36.49 -27.80
N THR A 30 25.23 -36.84 -28.07
CA THR A 30 26.24 -36.97 -27.01
C THR A 30 26.65 -35.62 -26.39
N ALA A 31 26.44 -34.51 -27.10
CA ALA A 31 26.62 -33.17 -26.54
C ALA A 31 25.51 -32.77 -25.54
N VAL A 32 24.29 -33.31 -25.70
CA VAL A 32 23.10 -32.91 -24.91
C VAL A 32 22.77 -33.92 -23.82
N TYR A 33 22.95 -35.21 -24.08
CA TYR A 33 22.56 -36.29 -23.18
C TYR A 33 23.78 -36.98 -22.58
N SER A 34 23.82 -37.03 -21.26
CA SER A 34 24.93 -37.63 -20.49
C SER A 34 24.93 -39.16 -20.48
N GLY A 35 23.83 -39.80 -20.91
CA GLY A 35 23.76 -41.26 -20.99
C GLY A 35 22.59 -41.79 -21.82
N VAL A 36 22.74 -43.03 -22.31
CA VAL A 36 21.78 -43.73 -23.17
C VAL A 36 20.39 -43.86 -22.51
N LEU A 37 20.33 -44.02 -21.20
CA LEU A 37 19.07 -44.03 -20.42
C LEU A 37 18.36 -42.67 -20.42
N GLN A 38 19.12 -41.58 -20.35
CA GLN A 38 18.56 -40.22 -20.42
C GLN A 38 18.02 -39.94 -21.83
N PHE A 39 18.74 -40.42 -22.85
CA PHE A 39 18.32 -40.32 -24.24
C PHE A 39 17.10 -41.18 -24.57
N ASP A 40 17.00 -42.40 -24.03
CA ASP A 40 15.78 -43.23 -24.19
C ASP A 40 14.53 -42.50 -23.68
N GLY A 41 14.63 -41.74 -22.58
CA GLY A 41 13.53 -40.95 -22.05
C GLY A 41 13.20 -39.67 -22.84
N ALA A 42 13.95 -39.32 -23.89
CA ALA A 42 13.76 -38.07 -24.62
C ALA A 42 12.62 -38.10 -25.65
N PHE A 43 12.17 -39.29 -26.05
CA PHE A 43 11.07 -39.47 -27.00
C PHE A 43 10.39 -40.83 -26.76
N GLU A 44 9.07 -40.89 -26.85
CA GLU A 44 8.28 -42.13 -26.75
C GLU A 44 7.64 -42.54 -28.07
N THR A 45 7.30 -41.56 -28.92
CA THR A 45 6.65 -41.78 -30.21
C THR A 45 7.58 -41.53 -31.39
N MET A 46 7.16 -42.00 -32.57
CA MET A 46 7.87 -41.77 -33.83
C MET A 46 7.89 -40.29 -34.22
N ASP A 47 6.82 -39.56 -33.90
CA ASP A 47 6.70 -38.13 -34.18
C ASP A 47 7.64 -37.33 -33.25
N GLU A 48 7.69 -37.68 -31.96
CA GLU A 48 8.67 -37.09 -31.02
C GLU A 48 10.12 -37.36 -31.42
N ALA A 49 10.41 -38.54 -32.00
CA ALA A 49 11.73 -38.83 -32.55
C ALA A 49 12.07 -37.97 -33.78
N ALA A 50 11.07 -37.53 -34.55
CA ALA A 50 11.26 -36.61 -35.68
C ALA A 50 11.47 -35.18 -35.20
N ASP A 51 10.67 -34.73 -34.23
CA ASP A 51 10.85 -33.43 -33.58
C ASP A 51 12.24 -33.32 -32.95
N LEU A 52 12.69 -34.35 -32.23
CA LEU A 52 14.02 -34.38 -31.63
C LEU A 52 15.16 -34.30 -32.65
N VAL A 53 15.05 -35.01 -33.78
CA VAL A 53 16.06 -34.93 -34.85
C VAL A 53 16.06 -33.55 -35.50
N HIS A 54 14.88 -32.95 -35.71
CA HIS A 54 14.75 -31.61 -36.26
C HIS A 54 15.27 -30.53 -35.30
N GLU A 55 15.10 -30.70 -33.99
CA GLU A 55 15.63 -29.79 -32.97
C GLU A 55 17.17 -29.85 -32.93
N LEU A 56 17.73 -31.07 -32.92
CA LEU A 56 19.18 -31.26 -32.84
C LEU A 56 19.90 -30.92 -34.14
N LEU A 57 19.26 -31.15 -35.29
CA LEU A 57 19.85 -30.96 -36.61
C LEU A 57 18.87 -30.23 -37.57
N PRO A 58 18.62 -28.93 -37.36
CA PRO A 58 17.58 -28.17 -38.07
C PRO A 58 17.85 -27.97 -39.57
N HIS A 59 19.06 -28.27 -40.03
CA HIS A 59 19.49 -28.10 -41.42
C HIS A 59 19.31 -29.38 -42.27
N ARG A 60 18.85 -30.48 -41.67
CA ARG A 60 18.70 -31.77 -42.38
C ARG A 60 17.41 -31.81 -43.18
N SER A 61 17.42 -32.56 -44.29
CA SER A 61 16.24 -32.66 -45.13
C SER A 61 15.13 -33.48 -44.46
N ALA A 62 13.86 -33.23 -44.80
CA ALA A 62 12.72 -34.00 -44.27
C ALA A 62 12.86 -35.52 -44.51
N ARG A 63 13.55 -35.92 -45.59
CA ARG A 63 13.84 -37.33 -45.90
C ARG A 63 14.86 -37.93 -44.92
N ASP A 64 15.87 -37.17 -44.54
CA ASP A 64 16.90 -37.60 -43.59
C ASP A 64 16.31 -37.71 -42.19
N VAL A 65 15.53 -36.69 -41.78
CA VAL A 65 14.79 -36.72 -40.51
C VAL A 65 13.92 -37.98 -40.42
N ALA A 66 13.07 -38.25 -41.43
CA ALA A 66 12.23 -39.44 -41.44
C ALA A 66 13.02 -40.77 -41.41
N THR A 67 14.22 -40.79 -41.98
CA THR A 67 15.09 -41.98 -41.95
C THR A 67 15.72 -42.18 -40.58
N MET A 68 16.21 -41.10 -39.97
CA MET A 68 16.84 -41.10 -38.65
C MET A 68 15.82 -41.45 -37.56
N SER A 69 14.62 -40.87 -37.61
CA SER A 69 13.52 -41.17 -36.67
C SER A 69 13.08 -42.63 -36.74
N ARG A 70 13.02 -43.23 -37.94
CA ARG A 70 12.71 -44.67 -38.10
C ARG A 70 13.77 -45.55 -37.45
N SER A 71 15.04 -45.20 -37.63
CA SER A 71 16.14 -45.92 -37.01
C SER A 71 16.15 -45.78 -35.49
N LEU A 72 15.81 -44.60 -34.95
CA LEU A 72 15.64 -44.36 -33.51
C LEU A 72 14.47 -45.16 -32.94
N GLY A 73 13.31 -45.17 -33.62
CA GLY A 73 12.16 -45.99 -33.22
C GLY A 73 12.45 -47.50 -33.29
N ALA A 74 13.20 -47.95 -34.29
CA ALA A 74 13.65 -49.34 -34.39
C ALA A 74 14.63 -49.72 -33.28
N TRP A 75 15.53 -48.82 -32.89
CA TRP A 75 16.42 -49.01 -31.74
C TRP A 75 15.61 -49.10 -30.43
N LYS A 76 14.69 -48.15 -30.20
CA LYS A 76 13.85 -48.10 -29.00
C LYS A 76 12.96 -49.34 -28.83
N THR A 77 12.51 -49.93 -29.93
CA THR A 77 11.74 -51.18 -29.92
C THR A 77 12.59 -52.44 -29.72
N ARG A 78 13.85 -52.46 -30.22
CA ARG A 78 14.79 -53.58 -30.06
C ARG A 78 15.38 -53.71 -28.64
N GLY A 79 15.45 -52.62 -27.87
CA GLY A 79 16.01 -52.60 -26.52
C GLY A 79 15.07 -53.06 -25.39
N ARG A 80 13.79 -53.35 -25.67
CA ARG A 80 12.81 -53.71 -24.63
C ARG A 80 12.97 -55.16 -24.14
N LEU A 81 13.91 -55.39 -23.21
CA LEU A 81 13.85 -56.54 -22.28
C LEU A 81 13.34 -56.13 -20.88
N ALA A 82 13.11 -54.83 -20.64
CA ALA A 82 12.47 -54.29 -19.45
C ALA A 82 11.67 -53.01 -19.79
N PRO A 83 10.62 -52.66 -19.02
CA PRO A 83 9.94 -51.37 -19.11
C PRO A 83 10.95 -50.22 -18.84
N SER A 84 10.78 -49.06 -19.50
CA SER A 84 11.64 -47.90 -19.23
C SER A 84 11.60 -47.52 -17.75
N MET A 85 12.67 -46.91 -17.23
CA MET A 85 12.73 -46.50 -15.82
C MET A 85 11.55 -45.58 -15.44
N ALA A 86 11.07 -44.75 -16.36
CA ALA A 86 9.85 -43.95 -16.17
C ALA A 86 8.59 -44.82 -15.95
N ARG A 87 8.49 -45.96 -16.63
CA ARG A 87 7.40 -46.93 -16.45
C ARG A 87 7.56 -47.76 -15.19
N GLN A 88 8.78 -48.16 -14.82
CA GLN A 88 9.07 -48.82 -13.54
C GLN A 88 8.78 -47.90 -12.33
N LEU A 89 9.10 -46.60 -12.44
CA LEU A 89 8.73 -45.59 -11.45
C LEU A 89 7.20 -45.42 -11.38
N SER A 90 6.49 -45.51 -12.51
CA SER A 90 5.02 -45.44 -12.54
C SER A 90 4.33 -46.69 -11.96
N GLU A 91 4.96 -47.86 -12.03
CA GLU A 91 4.44 -49.13 -11.50
C GLU A 91 4.82 -49.38 -10.03
N GLY A 92 5.94 -48.81 -9.55
CA GLY A 92 6.42 -48.93 -8.17
C GLY A 92 5.81 -47.93 -7.18
N LEU A 93 5.07 -46.93 -7.66
CA LEU A 93 4.23 -46.09 -6.82
C LEU A 93 2.93 -46.86 -6.53
N PRO A 94 2.55 -47.12 -5.26
CA PRO A 94 1.28 -47.75 -4.95
C PRO A 94 0.17 -47.00 -5.69
N SER A 95 -0.63 -47.73 -6.46
CA SER A 95 -1.78 -47.17 -7.14
C SER A 95 -2.70 -46.56 -6.09
N MET A 96 -2.62 -45.23 -5.95
CA MET A 96 -3.67 -44.47 -5.31
C MET A 96 -4.97 -44.88 -6.01
N PRO A 97 -6.02 -45.25 -5.25
CA PRO A 97 -7.23 -45.81 -5.82
C PRO A 97 -7.69 -44.93 -6.98
N ARG A 98 -7.90 -45.56 -8.15
CA ARG A 98 -8.45 -44.94 -9.36
C ARG A 98 -9.91 -44.53 -9.12
N ARG A 99 -10.11 -43.52 -8.29
CA ARG A 99 -11.13 -42.50 -8.47
C ARG A 99 -10.38 -41.22 -8.81
N VAL A 100 -9.87 -41.17 -10.04
CA VAL A 100 -9.45 -39.90 -10.63
C VAL A 100 -10.73 -39.12 -10.87
N LEU A 101 -11.11 -38.32 -9.87
CA LEU A 101 -11.78 -37.06 -10.16
C LEU A 101 -10.83 -36.34 -11.12
N ARG A 102 -11.15 -36.34 -12.42
CA ARG A 102 -10.46 -35.45 -13.36
C ARG A 102 -10.51 -34.06 -12.71
N PRO A 103 -9.37 -33.39 -12.46
CA PRO A 103 -9.42 -31.97 -12.17
C PRO A 103 -10.21 -31.33 -13.30
N ARG A 104 -11.29 -30.60 -12.96
CA ARG A 104 -12.15 -29.90 -13.92
C ARG A 104 -11.42 -28.75 -14.65
N VAL A 105 -10.14 -28.56 -14.38
CA VAL A 105 -9.37 -27.37 -14.71
C VAL A 105 -8.14 -27.80 -15.51
N ASP A 106 -7.92 -27.14 -16.64
CA ASP A 106 -6.79 -27.35 -17.52
C ASP A 106 -5.46 -27.14 -16.76
N PRO A 107 -4.40 -27.95 -16.95
CA PRO A 107 -3.12 -27.76 -16.29
C PRO A 107 -2.48 -26.38 -16.54
N GLY A 108 -2.70 -25.80 -17.72
CA GLY A 108 -2.29 -24.44 -18.05
C GLY A 108 -3.07 -23.42 -17.23
N GLU A 109 -4.38 -23.59 -17.10
CA GLU A 109 -5.25 -22.78 -16.23
C GLU A 109 -4.90 -22.93 -14.73
N ALA A 110 -4.52 -24.13 -14.30
CA ALA A 110 -4.05 -24.38 -12.94
C ALA A 110 -2.70 -23.69 -12.68
N PHE A 111 -1.78 -23.72 -13.65
CA PHE A 111 -0.50 -23.04 -13.58
C PHE A 111 -0.66 -21.52 -13.60
N THR A 112 -1.48 -20.96 -14.50
CA THR A 112 -1.75 -19.51 -14.53
C THR A 112 -2.42 -19.06 -13.24
N SER A 113 -3.39 -19.82 -12.73
CA SER A 113 -4.01 -19.55 -11.43
C SER A 113 -3.00 -19.55 -10.28
N LEU A 114 -2.06 -20.51 -10.25
CA LEU A 114 -0.98 -20.58 -9.26
C LEU A 114 0.03 -19.42 -9.36
N VAL A 115 0.30 -18.99 -10.59
CA VAL A 115 1.22 -17.88 -10.86
C VAL A 115 0.55 -16.54 -10.55
N GLU A 116 -0.75 -16.40 -10.81
CA GLU A 116 -1.55 -15.20 -10.52
C GLU A 116 -1.90 -15.08 -9.04
N SER A 117 -2.03 -16.18 -8.30
CA SER A 117 -2.20 -16.20 -6.84
C SER A 117 -0.93 -15.84 -6.07
N SER A 118 0.24 -15.89 -6.72
CA SER A 118 1.50 -15.51 -6.10
C SER A 118 1.61 -13.97 -5.91
N PRO A 119 1.67 -13.48 -4.65
CA PRO A 119 1.72 -12.04 -4.38
C PRO A 119 3.01 -11.41 -4.91
N ALA A 120 4.12 -12.17 -4.95
CA ALA A 120 5.41 -11.69 -5.44
C ALA A 120 5.37 -11.44 -6.96
N ILE A 121 4.75 -12.34 -7.72
CA ILE A 121 4.62 -12.22 -9.18
C ILE A 121 3.64 -11.10 -9.53
N ALA A 122 2.51 -11.01 -8.81
CA ALA A 122 1.55 -9.94 -8.96
C ALA A 122 2.17 -8.56 -8.66
N LEU A 123 3.00 -8.47 -7.61
CA LEU A 123 3.73 -7.24 -7.25
C LEU A 123 4.68 -6.81 -8.38
N GLU A 124 5.45 -7.73 -8.96
CA GLU A 124 6.37 -7.40 -10.05
C GLU A 124 5.65 -6.99 -11.34
N LYS A 125 4.55 -7.67 -11.70
CA LYS A 125 3.68 -7.25 -12.82
C LYS A 125 3.13 -5.85 -12.58
N LEU A 126 2.63 -5.56 -11.38
CA LEU A 126 2.08 -4.26 -11.01
C LEU A 126 3.15 -3.15 -11.04
N LYS A 127 4.35 -3.40 -10.51
CA LYS A 127 5.48 -2.45 -10.58
C LYS A 127 5.85 -2.11 -12.02
N LYS A 128 5.90 -3.11 -12.91
CA LYS A 128 6.15 -2.91 -14.34
C LYS A 128 5.05 -2.08 -15.00
N ALA A 129 3.78 -2.38 -14.71
CA ALA A 129 2.64 -1.61 -15.22
C ALA A 129 2.67 -0.14 -14.77
N ILE A 130 2.92 0.12 -13.48
CA ILE A 130 3.06 1.48 -12.92
C ILE A 130 4.21 2.23 -13.63
N LYS A 131 5.35 1.55 -13.86
CA LYS A 131 6.51 2.15 -14.55
C LYS A 131 6.18 2.51 -16.00
N ALA A 132 5.49 1.63 -16.72
CA ALA A 132 5.07 1.87 -18.11
C ALA A 132 4.06 3.03 -18.21
N ARG A 133 3.18 3.19 -17.21
CA ARG A 133 2.15 4.23 -17.16
C ARG A 133 2.61 5.57 -16.60
N ARG A 134 3.87 5.72 -16.17
CA ARG A 134 4.39 6.99 -15.61
C ARG A 134 4.25 8.20 -16.56
N ALA A 135 4.20 7.97 -17.88
CA ALA A 135 4.01 9.01 -18.89
C ALA A 135 2.53 9.36 -19.16
N SER A 136 1.58 8.58 -18.62
CA SER A 136 0.14 8.77 -18.81
C SER A 136 -0.47 9.70 -17.75
N LYS A 137 -1.46 10.52 -18.13
CA LYS A 137 -2.35 11.26 -17.23
C LYS A 137 -3.34 10.29 -16.55
N VAL A 138 -2.81 9.38 -15.74
CA VAL A 138 -3.61 8.51 -14.87
C VAL A 138 -4.25 9.36 -13.77
N GLY A 139 -5.55 9.18 -13.55
CA GLY A 139 -6.31 9.89 -12.52
C GLY A 139 -5.74 9.67 -11.11
N ARG A 140 -5.92 10.65 -10.22
CA ARG A 140 -5.38 10.60 -8.85
C ARG A 140 -5.91 9.40 -8.05
N GLU A 141 -7.18 9.05 -8.25
CA GLU A 141 -7.84 7.90 -7.59
C GLU A 141 -7.21 6.58 -8.05
N GLU A 142 -6.99 6.41 -9.35
CA GLU A 142 -6.36 5.21 -9.89
C GLU A 142 -4.91 5.05 -9.40
N ARG A 143 -4.15 6.15 -9.29
CA ARG A 143 -2.82 6.14 -8.66
C ARG A 143 -2.84 5.74 -7.19
N GLU A 144 -3.87 6.15 -6.44
CA GLU A 144 -4.07 5.75 -5.04
C GLU A 144 -4.33 4.24 -4.96
N LYS A 145 -5.24 3.74 -5.81
CA LYS A 145 -5.58 2.33 -5.89
C LYS A 145 -4.37 1.46 -6.26
N GLU A 146 -3.62 1.83 -7.30
CA GLU A 146 -2.39 1.14 -7.70
C GLU A 146 -1.34 1.15 -6.57
N SER A 147 -1.19 2.29 -5.88
CA SER A 147 -0.26 2.40 -4.75
C SER A 147 -0.70 1.53 -3.57
N ARG A 148 -2.01 1.50 -3.28
CA ARG A 148 -2.59 0.69 -2.22
C ARG A 148 -2.41 -0.79 -2.52
N GLU A 149 -2.68 -1.22 -3.74
CA GLU A 149 -2.50 -2.60 -4.18
C GLU A 149 -1.03 -3.02 -4.10
N LYS A 150 -0.10 -2.17 -4.55
CA LYS A 150 1.34 -2.41 -4.46
C LYS A 150 1.79 -2.66 -3.02
N TRP A 151 1.50 -1.73 -2.11
CA TRP A 151 1.94 -1.85 -0.72
C TRP A 151 1.17 -2.94 0.04
N GLY A 152 -0.07 -3.21 -0.36
CA GLY A 152 -0.85 -4.34 0.14
C GLY A 152 -0.20 -5.67 -0.21
N LEU A 153 0.12 -5.91 -1.48
CA LEU A 153 0.79 -7.14 -1.93
C LEU A 153 2.16 -7.34 -1.28
N GLU A 154 2.92 -6.26 -1.07
CA GLU A 154 4.20 -6.33 -0.36
C GLU A 154 4.04 -6.75 1.11
N LEU A 155 2.99 -6.29 1.80
CA LEU A 155 2.67 -6.78 3.14
C LEU A 155 2.20 -8.23 3.13
N VAL A 156 1.42 -8.65 2.13
CA VAL A 156 1.00 -10.05 1.97
C VAL A 156 2.20 -10.97 1.79
N SER A 157 3.21 -10.56 1.01
CA SER A 157 4.43 -11.36 0.89
C SER A 157 5.11 -11.55 2.24
N TYR A 158 5.20 -10.51 3.08
CA TYR A 158 5.77 -10.65 4.42
C TYR A 158 4.93 -11.56 5.32
N ILE A 159 3.59 -11.48 5.25
CA ILE A 159 2.69 -12.32 6.04
C ILE A 159 2.84 -13.80 5.68
N LYS A 160 2.88 -14.11 4.37
CA LYS A 160 3.06 -15.48 3.88
C LYS A 160 4.43 -16.03 4.24
N GLU A 161 5.48 -15.23 4.04
CA GLU A 161 6.86 -15.61 4.31
C GLU A 161 7.13 -15.86 5.79
N ALA A 162 6.55 -15.04 6.67
CA ALA A 162 6.66 -15.19 8.12
C ALA A 162 5.75 -16.29 8.70
N GLY A 163 4.89 -16.92 7.90
CA GLY A 163 4.01 -17.99 8.38
C GLY A 163 3.03 -17.56 9.48
N LEU A 164 2.55 -16.30 9.47
CA LEU A 164 1.73 -15.78 10.56
C LEU A 164 0.42 -16.57 10.74
N PRO A 165 -0.19 -16.59 11.95
CA PRO A 165 -1.41 -17.38 12.21
C PRO A 165 -2.61 -17.05 11.29
N CYS A 166 -2.67 -15.84 10.75
CA CYS A 166 -3.69 -15.46 9.77
C CYS A 166 -3.46 -16.11 8.39
N ALA A 167 -2.22 -16.47 8.05
CA ALA A 167 -1.88 -17.02 6.74
C ALA A 167 -2.51 -18.39 6.51
N GLY A 168 -2.49 -19.27 7.52
CA GLY A 168 -3.16 -20.58 7.42
C GLY A 168 -4.67 -20.47 7.19
N ARG A 169 -5.35 -19.56 7.91
CA ARG A 169 -6.78 -19.29 7.73
C ARG A 169 -7.09 -18.68 6.36
N MET A 170 -6.21 -17.81 5.87
CA MET A 170 -6.36 -17.20 4.54
C MET A 170 -6.20 -18.24 3.43
N LEU A 171 -5.18 -19.07 3.48
CA LEU A 171 -4.94 -20.15 2.52
C LEU A 171 -6.12 -21.13 2.46
N ALA A 172 -6.73 -21.43 3.61
CA ALA A 172 -7.93 -22.29 3.67
C ALA A 172 -9.16 -21.67 2.97
N MET A 173 -9.27 -20.34 2.91
CA MET A 173 -10.33 -19.63 2.20
C MET A 173 -10.05 -19.44 0.70
N GLY A 174 -8.82 -19.73 0.24
CA GLY A 174 -8.36 -19.57 -1.14
C GLY A 174 -7.18 -18.60 -1.25
N ASP A 175 -6.39 -18.72 -2.33
CA ASP A 175 -5.12 -17.99 -2.44
C ASP A 175 -5.16 -16.78 -3.40
N HIS A 176 -6.31 -16.14 -3.58
CA HIS A 176 -6.41 -15.03 -4.53
C HIS A 176 -5.99 -13.70 -3.90
N ASN A 177 -5.18 -12.90 -4.62
CA ASN A 177 -4.67 -11.59 -4.13
C ASN A 177 -5.76 -10.65 -3.60
N ASN A 178 -6.92 -10.59 -4.26
CA ASN A 178 -8.05 -9.77 -3.82
C ASN A 178 -8.57 -10.17 -2.44
N LEU A 179 -8.52 -11.45 -2.08
CA LEU A 179 -8.91 -11.93 -0.76
C LEU A 179 -7.92 -11.44 0.30
N TRP A 180 -6.63 -11.59 0.04
CA TRP A 180 -5.56 -11.11 0.93
C TRP A 180 -5.60 -9.60 1.13
N LEU A 181 -5.90 -8.82 0.08
CA LEU A 181 -6.03 -7.37 0.17
C LEU A 181 -7.20 -6.92 1.07
N ARG A 182 -8.21 -7.77 1.29
CA ARG A 182 -9.31 -7.49 2.23
C ARG A 182 -8.86 -7.46 3.69
N LEU A 183 -7.77 -8.15 4.04
CA LEU A 183 -7.18 -8.08 5.40
C LEU A 183 -6.88 -6.64 5.82
N PHE A 184 -6.56 -5.79 4.85
CA PHE A 184 -6.22 -4.40 5.11
C PHE A 184 -7.43 -3.46 5.14
N GLY A 185 -8.65 -3.96 4.90
CA GLY A 185 -9.88 -3.17 4.94
C GLY A 185 -9.77 -1.88 4.10
N ASN A 186 -10.18 -0.75 4.66
CA ASN A 186 -10.12 0.57 4.00
C ASN A 186 -8.83 1.37 4.34
N ARG A 187 -7.73 0.70 4.70
CA ARG A 187 -6.48 1.38 5.02
C ARG A 187 -5.90 2.07 3.77
N ARG A 188 -5.57 3.35 3.90
CA ARG A 188 -4.92 4.17 2.86
C ARG A 188 -3.55 3.62 2.44
N SER A 189 -3.19 3.82 1.17
CA SER A 189 -1.87 3.45 0.60
C SER A 189 -0.66 3.89 1.44
N LYS A 190 -0.64 5.15 1.93
CA LYS A 190 0.47 5.65 2.80
C LYS A 190 0.62 4.84 4.09
N THR A 191 -0.47 4.39 4.70
CA THR A 191 -0.43 3.59 5.93
C THR A 191 0.15 2.21 5.65
N LEU A 192 -0.23 1.58 4.53
CA LEU A 192 0.34 0.30 4.11
C LEU A 192 1.83 0.44 3.80
N ARG A 193 2.23 1.50 3.08
CA ARG A 193 3.64 1.82 2.84
C ARG A 193 4.43 1.94 4.13
N ASN A 194 3.97 2.75 5.08
CA ASN A 194 4.68 2.97 6.33
C ASN A 194 4.87 1.67 7.11
N ARG A 195 3.84 0.81 7.14
CA ARG A 195 3.93 -0.53 7.76
C ARG A 195 4.91 -1.43 7.01
N ALA A 196 4.84 -1.49 5.69
CA ALA A 196 5.75 -2.28 4.86
C ALA A 196 7.20 -1.85 5.06
N MET A 197 7.47 -0.54 5.08
CA MET A 197 8.81 0.02 5.29
C MET A 197 9.32 -0.23 6.71
N ALA A 198 8.46 -0.12 7.72
CA ALA A 198 8.84 -0.43 9.10
C ALA A 198 9.23 -1.92 9.26
N TRP A 199 8.45 -2.82 8.65
CA TRP A 199 8.74 -4.25 8.65
C TRP A 199 9.93 -4.63 7.77
N ARG A 200 10.16 -3.93 6.65
CA ARG A 200 11.28 -4.22 5.74
C ARG A 200 12.62 -4.14 6.46
N GLY A 201 12.84 -3.09 7.25
CA GLY A 201 14.07 -2.91 8.02
C GLY A 201 14.27 -4.05 9.02
N PHE A 202 13.22 -4.37 9.79
CA PHE A 202 13.27 -5.46 10.76
C PHE A 202 13.48 -6.83 10.10
N ARG A 203 12.77 -7.13 9.01
CA ARG A 203 12.91 -8.36 8.23
C ARG A 203 14.34 -8.53 7.70
N ALA A 204 14.93 -7.47 7.14
CA ALA A 204 16.30 -7.51 6.63
C ALA A 204 17.31 -7.74 7.76
N TRP A 205 17.13 -7.06 8.89
CA TRP A 205 17.96 -7.26 10.08
C TRP A 205 17.84 -8.69 10.62
N MET A 206 16.63 -9.23 10.77
CA MET A 206 16.39 -10.61 11.20
C MET A 206 17.09 -11.62 10.27
N GLN A 207 16.98 -11.40 8.96
CA GLN A 207 17.58 -12.29 7.96
C GLN A 207 19.10 -12.30 8.04
N VAL A 208 19.72 -11.14 8.36
CA VAL A 208 21.18 -11.02 8.53
C VAL A 208 21.64 -11.54 9.89
N ALA A 209 20.95 -11.20 10.97
CA ALA A 209 21.37 -11.50 12.34
C ALA A 209 21.06 -12.94 12.78
N TYR A 210 19.95 -13.51 12.29
CA TYR A 210 19.44 -14.81 12.75
C TYR A 210 19.16 -15.80 11.62
N GLY A 211 19.30 -15.40 10.35
CA GLY A 211 18.97 -16.25 9.21
C GLY A 211 17.47 -16.56 9.06
N SER A 212 16.61 -15.91 9.84
CA SER A 212 15.15 -16.06 9.80
C SER A 212 14.50 -14.73 9.43
N VAL A 213 13.24 -14.77 9.00
CA VAL A 213 12.48 -13.55 8.62
C VAL A 213 11.46 -13.14 9.68
N TRP A 214 11.33 -13.94 10.73
CA TRP A 214 10.39 -13.75 11.83
C TRP A 214 11.04 -14.15 13.15
N PRO A 215 10.81 -13.41 14.24
CA PRO A 215 11.41 -13.71 15.53
C PRO A 215 10.79 -14.95 16.17
N ASP A 216 11.64 -15.89 16.58
CA ASP A 216 11.23 -17.05 17.38
C ASP A 216 11.03 -16.68 18.87
N SER A 217 11.51 -15.50 19.28
CA SER A 217 11.37 -15.00 20.64
C SER A 217 11.24 -13.47 20.70
N ILE A 218 10.61 -12.99 21.77
CA ILE A 218 10.49 -11.55 22.07
C ILE A 218 11.88 -10.90 22.22
N ALA A 219 12.88 -11.64 22.72
CA ALA A 219 14.24 -11.15 22.91
C ALA A 219 14.88 -10.67 21.60
N ALA A 220 14.69 -11.40 20.49
CA ALA A 220 15.17 -10.97 19.17
C ALA A 220 14.53 -9.65 18.72
N PHE A 221 13.24 -9.45 19.03
CA PHE A 221 12.56 -8.19 18.72
C PHE A 221 13.05 -7.03 19.60
N LEU A 222 13.27 -7.25 20.89
CA LEU A 222 13.80 -6.24 21.80
C LEU A 222 15.21 -5.80 21.41
N LYS A 223 16.07 -6.76 21.03
CA LYS A 223 17.43 -6.46 20.57
C LYS A 223 17.44 -5.56 19.32
N TYR A 224 16.53 -5.80 18.36
CA TYR A 224 16.37 -4.90 17.22
C TYR A 224 15.95 -3.48 17.65
N LEU A 225 15.04 -3.36 18.61
CA LEU A 225 14.60 -2.05 19.10
C LEU A 225 15.71 -1.30 19.83
N GLU A 226 16.52 -2.02 20.60
CA GLU A 226 17.69 -1.49 21.29
C GLU A 226 18.75 -0.99 20.29
N GLU A 227 19.16 -1.83 19.34
CA GLU A 227 20.11 -1.45 18.28
C GLU A 227 19.59 -0.27 17.44
N ARG A 228 18.27 -0.19 17.20
CA ARG A 228 17.65 0.92 16.46
C ARG A 228 17.44 2.17 17.31
N HIS A 229 17.50 2.07 18.64
CA HIS A 229 17.49 3.21 19.54
C HIS A 229 18.90 3.80 19.68
N GLU A 230 19.94 2.95 19.64
CA GLU A 230 21.35 3.37 19.64
C GLU A 230 21.76 4.09 18.35
N VAL A 231 21.14 3.76 17.21
CA VAL A 231 21.25 4.56 15.99
C VAL A 231 20.32 5.77 16.10
N PRO A 232 20.83 7.01 16.22
CA PRO A 232 19.99 8.19 16.17
C PRO A 232 19.26 8.16 14.83
N SER A 233 17.95 7.97 14.89
CA SER A 233 17.11 7.97 13.70
C SER A 233 17.02 9.42 13.19
N ASP A 234 17.98 9.84 12.37
CA ASP A 234 17.98 11.14 11.69
C ASP A 234 16.66 11.41 10.94
N ASP A 235 15.95 10.34 10.52
CA ASP A 235 14.68 10.43 9.77
C ASP A 235 13.42 10.68 10.62
N ARG A 236 13.51 10.66 11.97
CA ARG A 236 12.34 10.91 12.86
C ARG A 236 12.30 12.30 13.45
N PHE A 237 13.35 13.10 13.29
CA PHE A 237 13.24 14.53 13.53
C PHE A 237 12.33 15.10 12.44
N SER A 238 11.08 15.37 12.81
CA SER A 238 10.24 16.21 11.96
C SER A 238 11.01 17.51 11.71
N HIS A 239 10.92 18.07 10.50
CA HIS A 239 11.39 19.45 10.27
C HIS A 239 10.86 20.40 11.35
N ASP A 240 9.68 20.10 11.91
CA ASP A 240 9.07 20.86 13.00
C ASP A 240 9.90 20.84 14.29
N SER A 241 10.54 19.72 14.65
CA SER A 241 11.35 19.62 15.87
C SER A 241 12.63 20.45 15.76
N MET A 242 13.33 20.36 14.62
CA MET A 242 14.51 21.21 14.34
C MET A 242 14.16 22.70 14.35
N LEU A 243 12.95 23.05 13.90
CA LEU A 243 12.49 24.43 13.83
C LEU A 243 12.11 24.97 15.22
N ILE A 244 11.42 24.18 16.04
CA ILE A 244 11.08 24.54 17.43
C ILE A 244 12.33 24.71 18.29
N GLU A 245 13.34 23.84 18.13
CA GLU A 245 14.64 23.94 18.82
C GLU A 245 15.39 25.24 18.50
N SER A 246 15.11 25.87 17.35
CA SER A 246 15.74 27.12 16.94
C SER A 246 15.06 28.38 17.51
N PHE A 247 13.85 28.25 18.06
CA PHE A 247 13.09 29.39 18.51
C PHE A 247 13.64 29.97 19.80
N ARG A 248 13.74 31.30 19.83
CA ARG A 248 14.15 32.07 21.00
C ARG A 248 12.94 32.61 21.74
N THR A 249 13.09 32.79 23.04
CA THR A 249 12.03 33.29 23.92
C THR A 249 11.63 34.71 23.51
N PRO A 250 10.36 34.95 23.10
CA PRO A 250 9.94 36.27 22.67
C PRO A 250 9.72 37.17 23.89
N PHE A 251 9.98 38.46 23.76
CA PHE A 251 9.61 39.44 24.78
C PHE A 251 8.88 40.62 24.15
N ARG A 252 8.04 41.27 24.94
CA ARG A 252 7.33 42.48 24.52
C ARG A 252 7.68 43.64 25.42
N HIS A 253 8.16 44.74 24.83
CA HIS A 253 8.55 45.97 25.52
C HIS A 253 8.04 47.18 24.73
N GLU A 254 7.35 48.12 25.40
CA GLU A 254 6.77 49.33 24.79
C GLU A 254 5.95 49.05 23.50
N GLY A 255 5.20 47.95 23.49
CA GLY A 255 4.38 47.56 22.34
C GLY A 255 5.15 46.94 21.16
N ARG A 256 6.48 46.77 21.26
CA ARG A 256 7.31 46.12 20.25
C ARG A 256 7.73 44.71 20.66
N TRP A 257 7.84 43.83 19.66
CA TRP A 257 8.33 42.47 19.83
C TRP A 257 9.86 42.42 19.71
N GLY A 258 10.50 41.65 20.58
CA GLY A 258 11.91 41.31 20.54
C GLY A 258 12.15 39.84 20.85
N LEU A 259 13.40 39.38 20.67
CA LEU A 259 13.83 38.01 20.95
C LEU A 259 14.95 38.01 21.99
N ASN A 260 14.82 37.19 23.03
CA ASN A 260 15.88 36.94 24.00
C ASN A 260 16.96 36.03 23.41
N ARG A 261 18.06 35.83 24.15
CA ARG A 261 19.12 34.88 23.78
C ARG A 261 18.75 33.43 24.09
N GLU A 262 17.92 33.24 25.11
CA GLU A 262 17.45 31.93 25.56
C GLU A 262 16.49 31.30 24.53
N LEU A 263 16.50 29.97 24.47
CA LEU A 263 15.58 29.21 23.64
C LEU A 263 14.20 29.17 24.28
N LEU A 264 13.16 29.27 23.44
CA LEU A 264 11.77 29.17 23.86
C LEU A 264 11.49 27.79 24.47
N ILE A 265 12.00 26.73 23.82
CA ILE A 265 11.88 25.34 24.26
C ILE A 265 13.30 24.74 24.35
N PRO A 266 13.82 24.47 25.55
CA PRO A 266 15.17 23.94 25.72
C PRO A 266 15.24 22.40 25.60
N GLY A 267 16.31 21.92 24.94
CA GLY A 267 16.78 20.53 25.03
C GLY A 267 15.74 19.46 24.67
N ARG A 268 15.60 18.44 25.53
CA ARG A 268 14.74 17.27 25.29
C ARG A 268 13.24 17.57 25.37
N MET A 269 12.85 18.76 25.81
CA MET A 269 11.44 19.18 25.91
C MET A 269 10.75 19.24 24.54
N VAL A 270 11.51 19.39 23.45
CA VAL A 270 11.01 19.29 22.07
C VAL A 270 10.31 17.96 21.77
N HIS A 271 10.64 16.89 22.49
CA HIS A 271 10.03 15.56 22.30
C HIS A 271 8.57 15.48 22.76
N TYR A 272 8.06 16.51 23.45
CA TYR A 272 6.63 16.66 23.69
C TYR A 272 5.83 16.74 22.37
N TRP A 273 6.38 17.43 21.36
CA TRP A 273 5.74 17.53 20.05
C TRP A 273 6.12 16.35 19.17
N THR A 274 5.11 15.79 18.51
CA THR A 274 5.26 14.74 17.50
C THR A 274 5.02 15.32 16.11
N GLY A 275 5.37 14.59 15.06
CA GLY A 275 5.25 15.07 13.67
C GLY A 275 3.83 15.40 13.18
N HIS A 276 2.79 15.27 14.00
CA HIS A 276 1.45 15.78 13.69
C HIS A 276 0.97 16.87 14.65
N SER A 277 1.70 17.21 15.70
CA SER A 277 1.26 18.16 16.72
C SER A 277 0.94 19.53 16.12
N ALA A 278 1.78 20.06 15.22
CA ALA A 278 1.53 21.33 14.52
C ALA A 278 0.25 21.31 13.66
N ARG A 279 -0.13 20.13 13.13
CA ARG A 279 -1.36 19.98 12.34
C ARG A 279 -2.62 19.99 13.19
N HIS A 280 -2.51 19.60 14.47
CA HIS A 280 -3.64 19.54 15.39
C HIS A 280 -3.91 20.87 16.09
N THR A 281 -2.90 21.73 16.27
CA THR A 281 -3.03 23.02 16.96
C THR A 281 -4.20 23.86 16.43
N LEU A 282 -4.18 24.25 15.14
CA LEU A 282 -5.18 25.16 14.60
C LEU A 282 -6.62 24.57 14.61
N PRO A 283 -6.85 23.29 14.25
CA PRO A 283 -8.16 22.66 14.43
C PRO A 283 -8.63 22.56 15.89
N SER A 284 -7.74 22.30 16.84
CA SER A 284 -8.08 22.25 18.26
C SER A 284 -8.46 23.63 18.80
N LEU A 285 -7.70 24.67 18.46
CA LEU A 285 -8.03 26.06 18.81
C LEU A 285 -9.37 26.49 18.21
N ALA A 286 -9.58 26.19 16.93
CA ALA A 286 -10.86 26.46 16.27
C ALA A 286 -12.01 25.72 16.96
N ALA A 287 -11.78 24.50 17.47
CA ALA A 287 -12.78 23.75 18.21
C ALA A 287 -13.12 24.37 19.57
N ALA A 288 -12.12 24.87 20.29
CA ALA A 288 -12.32 25.59 21.54
C ALA A 288 -13.07 26.92 21.36
N LEU A 289 -13.01 27.51 20.16
CA LEU A 289 -13.73 28.72 19.76
C LEU A 289 -15.09 28.42 19.10
N ASP A 290 -15.68 27.24 19.35
CA ASP A 290 -16.98 26.82 18.82
C ASP A 290 -17.11 26.84 17.28
N ILE A 291 -16.00 26.76 16.55
CA ILE A 291 -16.03 26.64 15.08
C ILE A 291 -16.42 25.20 14.73
N GLY A 292 -17.55 25.07 14.03
CA GLY A 292 -18.10 23.78 13.60
C GLY A 292 -17.16 22.94 12.72
N LYS A 293 -17.33 21.62 12.82
CA LYS A 293 -16.48 20.63 12.13
C LYS A 293 -16.44 20.84 10.61
N GLU A 294 -17.55 21.25 10.02
CA GLU A 294 -17.70 21.56 8.60
C GLU A 294 -16.74 22.64 8.12
N LYS A 295 -16.47 23.66 8.94
CA LYS A 295 -15.46 24.70 8.64
C LYS A 295 -14.04 24.22 8.97
N ARG A 296 -13.85 23.51 10.09
CA ARG A 296 -12.53 22.99 10.50
C ARG A 296 -11.94 22.01 9.51
N ASP A 297 -12.76 21.21 8.84
CA ASP A 297 -12.32 20.22 7.85
C ASP A 297 -11.66 20.87 6.61
N PHE A 298 -11.90 22.16 6.35
CA PHE A 298 -11.19 22.90 5.29
C PHE A 298 -9.72 23.18 5.65
N LEU A 299 -9.39 23.40 6.93
CA LEU A 299 -8.02 23.69 7.38
C LEU A 299 -7.04 22.58 7.00
N GLY A 300 -7.45 21.33 7.27
CA GLY A 300 -6.66 20.14 6.99
C GLY A 300 -6.79 19.59 5.57
N ARG A 301 -7.58 20.27 4.70
CA ARG A 301 -8.10 19.75 3.42
C ARG A 301 -8.80 18.39 3.57
N TRP A 302 -9.44 18.15 4.71
CA TRP A 302 -10.20 16.94 5.00
C TRP A 302 -11.58 16.96 4.33
N ALA A 303 -12.17 18.15 4.17
CA ALA A 303 -13.44 18.34 3.48
C ALA A 303 -13.44 17.75 2.05
N TYR A 304 -12.30 17.80 1.36
CA TYR A 304 -12.12 17.26 0.00
C TYR A 304 -12.24 15.72 -0.08
N SER A 305 -12.06 15.00 1.02
CA SER A 305 -12.23 13.54 1.04
C SER A 305 -13.70 13.11 1.22
N GLN A 306 -14.58 14.05 1.53
CA GLN A 306 -16.01 13.83 1.65
C GLN A 306 -16.67 14.16 0.31
N HIS A 307 -17.25 13.15 -0.34
CA HIS A 307 -17.97 13.32 -1.61
C HIS A 307 -19.34 13.95 -1.35
N GLY A 308 -19.81 14.86 -2.21
CA GLY A 308 -21.14 15.48 -2.10
C GLY A 308 -21.13 16.99 -2.32
N SER A 309 -21.83 17.75 -1.47
CA SER A 309 -21.94 19.21 -1.60
C SER A 309 -20.58 19.93 -1.53
N GLN A 310 -19.57 19.31 -0.91
CA GLN A 310 -18.21 19.81 -0.80
C GLN A 310 -17.47 19.87 -2.16
N ASP A 311 -17.86 19.06 -3.14
CA ASP A 311 -17.26 19.05 -4.48
C ASP A 311 -17.57 20.33 -5.28
N TYR A 312 -18.59 21.09 -4.84
CA TYR A 312 -19.00 22.35 -5.47
C TYR A 312 -18.42 23.61 -4.79
N VAL A 313 -17.66 23.45 -3.69
CA VAL A 313 -17.14 24.59 -2.93
C VAL A 313 -15.88 25.16 -3.57
N LEU A 314 -16.06 26.17 -4.43
CA LEU A 314 -14.97 26.91 -5.09
C LEU A 314 -14.33 27.99 -4.19
N THR A 315 -14.94 28.29 -3.05
CA THR A 315 -14.56 29.37 -2.11
C THR A 315 -13.90 28.85 -0.82
N SER A 316 -13.26 27.68 -0.88
CA SER A 316 -12.58 27.06 0.27
C SER A 316 -11.52 27.97 0.92
N ARG A 317 -10.85 28.83 0.14
CA ARG A 317 -9.86 29.80 0.63
C ARG A 317 -10.48 30.76 1.66
N GLN A 318 -11.67 31.29 1.37
CA GLN A 318 -12.35 32.23 2.26
C GLN A 318 -12.71 31.58 3.60
N VAL A 319 -13.16 30.32 3.58
CA VAL A 319 -13.46 29.55 4.80
C VAL A 319 -12.19 29.37 5.64
N VAL A 320 -11.07 29.00 5.02
CA VAL A 320 -9.78 28.85 5.72
C VAL A 320 -9.32 30.17 6.34
N HIS A 321 -9.35 31.27 5.58
CA HIS A 321 -8.94 32.59 6.06
C HIS A 321 -9.82 33.06 7.22
N ALA A 322 -11.15 32.91 7.12
CA ALA A 322 -12.06 33.30 8.19
C ALA A 322 -11.75 32.57 9.49
N VAL A 323 -11.52 31.25 9.44
CA VAL A 323 -11.15 30.46 10.62
C VAL A 323 -9.79 30.90 11.18
N GLN A 324 -8.78 31.10 10.33
CA GLN A 324 -7.46 31.56 10.76
C GLN A 324 -7.51 32.93 11.42
N ASN A 325 -8.26 33.87 10.85
CA ASN A 325 -8.41 35.22 11.40
C ASN A 325 -9.16 35.22 12.73
N HIS A 326 -10.19 34.39 12.87
CA HIS A 326 -10.91 34.24 14.13
C HIS A 326 -9.98 33.72 15.23
N VAL A 327 -9.24 32.64 14.97
CA VAL A 327 -8.26 32.09 15.91
C VAL A 327 -7.18 33.13 16.26
N CYS A 328 -6.61 33.83 15.27
CA CYS A 328 -5.62 34.88 15.49
C CYS A 328 -6.16 36.03 16.35
N LYS A 329 -7.40 36.46 16.12
CA LYS A 329 -8.05 37.50 16.89
C LYS A 329 -8.23 37.05 18.34
N SER A 330 -8.68 35.83 18.57
CA SER A 330 -8.85 35.25 19.91
C SER A 330 -7.54 35.01 20.64
N LEU A 331 -6.43 34.71 19.94
CA LEU A 331 -5.08 34.64 20.53
C LEU A 331 -4.59 36.01 21.06
N ILE A 332 -4.92 37.09 20.34
CA ILE A 332 -4.49 38.44 20.68
C ILE A 332 -5.37 39.02 21.79
N MET A 333 -6.69 38.86 21.68
CA MET A 333 -7.66 39.49 22.57
C MET A 333 -8.01 38.63 23.79
N GLY A 334 -7.94 37.30 23.69
CA GLY A 334 -8.20 36.37 24.78
C GLY A 334 -9.63 35.83 24.81
N ASP A 335 -9.92 34.79 24.01
CA ASP A 335 -11.24 34.12 24.02
C ASP A 335 -11.17 32.60 24.26
N TYR A 336 -10.02 32.06 24.68
CA TYR A 336 -9.85 30.62 24.88
C TYR A 336 -8.89 30.27 26.03
N ILE A 337 -8.92 29.01 26.46
CA ILE A 337 -8.20 28.50 27.64
C ILE A 337 -7.36 27.28 27.24
N GLU A 338 -6.06 27.29 27.56
CA GLU A 338 -5.11 26.19 27.26
C GLU A 338 -4.59 25.47 28.52
N GLU A 339 -5.24 25.62 29.67
CA GLU A 339 -4.74 25.08 30.94
C GLU A 339 -4.46 23.57 30.91
N GLU A 340 -5.30 22.78 30.23
CA GLU A 340 -5.08 21.33 30.08
C GLU A 340 -3.77 21.03 29.33
N VAL A 341 -3.55 21.72 28.20
CA VAL A 341 -2.34 21.52 27.36
C VAL A 341 -1.09 22.01 28.09
N LEU A 342 -1.18 23.13 28.81
CA LEU A 342 -0.09 23.66 29.62
C LEU A 342 0.24 22.72 30.79
N GLY A 343 -0.77 22.12 31.43
CA GLY A 343 -0.59 21.13 32.48
C GLY A 343 0.08 19.85 31.96
N ASP A 344 -0.31 19.35 30.80
CA ASP A 344 0.35 18.20 30.16
C ASP A 344 1.83 18.50 29.85
N LEU A 345 2.12 19.72 29.40
CA LEU A 345 3.48 20.18 29.13
C LEU A 345 4.32 20.25 30.41
N GLU A 346 3.72 20.70 31.52
CA GLU A 346 4.36 20.74 32.83
C GLU A 346 4.67 19.32 33.34
N VAL A 347 3.73 18.39 33.24
CA VAL A 347 3.96 16.98 33.61
C VAL A 347 5.11 16.37 32.79
N HIS A 348 5.17 16.67 31.49
CA HIS A 348 6.27 16.21 30.64
C HIS A 348 7.61 16.83 31.06
N ALA A 349 7.64 18.13 31.37
CA ALA A 349 8.84 18.83 31.82
C ALA A 349 9.34 18.27 33.17
N CYS A 350 8.45 18.02 34.13
CA CYS A 350 8.76 17.40 35.41
C CYS A 350 9.39 16.00 35.23
N GLY A 351 8.89 15.21 34.28
CA GLY A 351 9.46 13.90 33.93
C GLY A 351 10.90 13.96 33.38
N LEU A 352 11.32 15.13 32.87
CA LEU A 352 12.69 15.39 32.40
C LEU A 352 13.56 16.07 33.47
N GLY A 353 13.03 16.28 34.69
CA GLY A 353 13.73 16.98 35.77
C GLY A 353 13.79 18.51 35.60
N ALA A 354 12.90 19.09 34.80
CA ALA A 354 12.77 20.54 34.65
C ALA A 354 11.68 21.08 35.59
N GLU A 355 11.93 22.25 36.18
CA GLU A 355 11.00 22.96 37.07
C GLU A 355 10.52 24.26 36.44
N ALA A 356 9.24 24.59 36.63
CA ALA A 356 8.67 25.86 36.18
C ALA A 356 9.15 27.01 37.08
N MET A 357 9.92 27.95 36.53
CA MET A 357 10.52 29.04 37.31
C MET A 357 9.66 30.32 37.37
N ALA A 358 9.10 30.74 36.24
CA ALA A 358 8.28 31.94 36.14
C ALA A 358 7.35 31.89 34.92
N GLY A 359 6.14 32.43 35.06
CA GLY A 359 5.21 32.60 33.94
C GLY A 359 5.76 33.59 32.91
N HIS A 360 5.69 33.23 31.63
CA HIS A 360 6.18 34.06 30.54
C HIS A 360 5.35 35.35 30.40
N HIS A 361 5.98 36.53 30.42
CA HIS A 361 5.29 37.84 30.52
C HIS A 361 4.51 38.28 29.27
N VAL A 362 4.58 37.51 28.18
CA VAL A 362 3.88 37.78 26.92
C VAL A 362 2.47 37.22 26.91
N LEU A 363 2.26 35.99 27.39
CA LEU A 363 0.93 35.40 27.50
C LEU A 363 0.42 35.74 28.89
N ARG A 364 -0.54 36.65 28.98
CA ARG A 364 -1.05 37.17 30.26
C ARG A 364 -2.45 36.68 30.49
N TRP A 365 -2.75 36.35 31.74
CA TRP A 365 -4.08 36.06 32.18
C TRP A 365 -4.89 37.36 32.27
N ASP A 366 -6.03 37.42 31.59
CA ASP A 366 -7.03 38.46 31.80
C ASP A 366 -7.99 38.03 32.91
N GLY A 367 -7.92 38.70 34.06
CA GLY A 367 -8.77 38.42 35.22
C GLY A 367 -10.26 38.72 35.00
N ILE A 368 -10.60 39.54 34.00
CA ILE A 368 -11.99 39.90 33.67
C ILE A 368 -12.57 38.84 32.74
N GLN A 369 -11.87 38.55 31.64
CA GLN A 369 -12.34 37.59 30.64
C GLN A 369 -12.07 36.12 31.04
N ARG A 370 -11.22 35.90 32.04
CA ARG A 370 -10.77 34.57 32.51
C ARG A 370 -10.16 33.75 31.38
N THR A 371 -9.33 34.40 30.57
CA THR A 371 -8.70 33.85 29.36
C THR A 371 -7.24 34.25 29.30
N TRP A 372 -6.46 33.51 28.51
CA TRP A 372 -5.10 33.89 28.19
C TRP A 372 -5.06 34.78 26.94
N ALA A 373 -4.34 35.89 26.99
CA ALA A 373 -4.19 36.82 25.89
C ALA A 373 -2.73 37.24 25.69
N LEU A 374 -2.30 37.35 24.43
CA LEU A 374 -1.02 37.99 24.09
C LEU A 374 -1.08 39.53 24.23
N GLY A 375 -2.30 40.07 24.20
CA GLY A 375 -2.61 41.49 24.19
C GLY A 375 -2.21 42.20 22.90
N GLY A 376 -2.69 43.42 22.68
CA GLY A 376 -2.33 44.27 21.53
C GLY A 376 -3.45 44.51 20.54
N THR A 377 -3.09 45.12 19.40
CA THR A 377 -4.04 45.47 18.33
C THR A 377 -3.91 44.52 17.15
N LEU A 378 -5.03 43.98 16.68
CA LEU A 378 -5.10 43.24 15.41
C LEU A 378 -5.08 44.24 14.23
N PRO A 379 -4.36 43.97 13.11
CA PRO A 379 -3.44 42.85 12.88
C PRO A 379 -2.09 43.04 13.62
N ALA A 380 -1.54 41.93 14.13
CA ALA A 380 -0.31 41.95 14.94
C ALA A 380 0.97 42.31 14.15
N PHE A 381 0.90 42.36 12.82
CA PHE A 381 1.99 42.75 11.93
C PHE A 381 1.52 43.80 10.92
N GLN A 382 2.41 44.73 10.58
CA GLN A 382 2.15 45.72 9.53
C GLN A 382 2.22 45.05 8.15
N VAL A 383 1.07 44.83 7.52
CA VAL A 383 1.00 44.40 6.13
C VAL A 383 1.19 45.61 5.23
N ALA A 384 2.25 45.63 4.43
CA ALA A 384 2.53 46.73 3.51
C ALA A 384 1.48 46.82 2.39
N GLY A 385 0.89 48.01 2.21
CA GLY A 385 0.12 48.41 1.02
C GLY A 385 -1.00 47.46 0.58
N HIS A 386 -1.11 47.27 -0.75
CA HIS A 386 -2.19 46.57 -1.47
C HIS A 386 -2.61 45.18 -0.95
N ASN A 387 -1.77 44.52 -0.14
CA ASN A 387 -2.05 43.20 0.42
C ASN A 387 -2.80 43.25 1.76
N ARG A 388 -3.08 44.43 2.32
CA ARG A 388 -3.82 44.56 3.59
C ARG A 388 -5.23 43.97 3.52
N ALA A 389 -5.92 44.14 2.37
CA ALA A 389 -7.24 43.56 2.13
C ALA A 389 -7.18 42.04 1.90
N GLU A 390 -6.13 41.53 1.23
CA GLU A 390 -5.96 40.09 1.01
C GLU A 390 -5.51 39.31 2.26
N ALA A 391 -4.70 39.95 3.11
CA ALA A 391 -4.17 39.37 4.35
C ALA A 391 -5.19 39.41 5.50
N ALA A 392 -6.03 40.45 5.57
CA ALA A 392 -7.04 40.56 6.61
C ALA A 392 -8.22 39.61 6.40
N GLY A 393 -8.44 39.11 5.17
CA GLY A 393 -9.78 38.64 4.79
C GLY A 393 -10.81 39.77 5.02
N ASP A 394 -12.05 39.56 4.63
CA ASP A 394 -13.09 40.48 5.09
C ASP A 394 -13.33 40.20 6.58
N LEU A 395 -12.80 41.05 7.46
CA LEU A 395 -12.94 40.96 8.92
C LEU A 395 -14.39 41.18 9.37
N ASP A 396 -15.19 41.84 8.53
CA ASP A 396 -16.60 42.17 8.74
C ASP A 396 -17.50 41.34 7.84
N ALA A 397 -16.98 40.27 7.20
CA ALA A 397 -17.81 39.26 6.60
C ALA A 397 -18.57 38.54 7.71
N GLU A 398 -19.69 39.14 8.10
CA GLU A 398 -20.76 38.45 8.80
C GLU A 398 -21.07 37.22 7.95
N THR A 399 -20.63 36.04 8.40
CA THR A 399 -21.43 34.85 8.13
C THR A 399 -22.73 35.13 8.82
N LYS A 400 -23.70 35.69 8.08
CA LYS A 400 -25.10 35.78 8.50
C LYS A 400 -25.41 34.48 9.21
N GLU A 401 -25.91 34.64 10.43
CA GLU A 401 -26.32 33.60 11.39
C GLU A 401 -26.77 32.28 10.78
N PRO A 402 -26.58 31.17 11.51
CA PRO A 402 -26.29 29.87 10.92
C PRO A 402 -27.31 29.48 9.88
N PHE A 403 -26.81 28.92 8.78
CA PHE A 403 -27.63 28.25 7.78
C PHE A 403 -28.52 27.25 8.52
N LYS A 404 -29.79 27.65 8.73
CA LYS A 404 -30.82 26.75 9.24
C LYS A 404 -30.85 25.64 8.21
N VAL A 405 -30.38 24.45 8.60
CA VAL A 405 -30.66 23.25 7.84
C VAL A 405 -32.18 23.21 7.78
N MET A 406 -32.75 23.60 6.63
CA MET A 406 -34.11 23.22 6.33
C MET A 406 -34.06 21.69 6.33
N GLU A 407 -34.56 21.10 7.42
CA GLU A 407 -35.11 19.76 7.32
C GLU A 407 -35.99 19.75 6.08
N ASN A 408 -35.81 18.75 5.23
CA ASN A 408 -36.54 18.59 3.98
C ASN A 408 -38.05 18.54 4.28
N SER A 409 -38.68 19.70 4.41
CA SER A 409 -40.11 19.85 4.23
C SER A 409 -40.38 19.40 2.81
N LYS A 410 -41.18 18.35 2.67
CA LYS A 410 -41.67 17.84 1.38
C LYS A 410 -41.99 19.03 0.49
N VAL A 411 -41.25 19.19 -0.60
CA VAL A 411 -41.55 20.20 -1.61
C VAL A 411 -42.80 19.71 -2.32
N GLU A 412 -43.97 20.13 -1.85
CA GLU A 412 -45.21 20.04 -2.60
C GLU A 412 -45.15 21.11 -3.70
N GLY A 413 -44.88 20.64 -4.92
CA GLY A 413 -44.83 21.45 -6.12
C GLY A 413 -44.89 20.54 -7.34
N ASP A 414 -45.84 20.83 -8.22
CA ASP A 414 -46.04 20.10 -9.48
C ASP A 414 -45.01 20.60 -10.49
N PHE A 415 -43.83 19.99 -10.48
CA PHE A 415 -42.75 20.35 -11.39
C PHE A 415 -42.93 19.60 -12.71
N PRO A 416 -42.76 20.25 -13.88
CA PRO A 416 -42.96 19.60 -15.17
C PRO A 416 -42.00 18.45 -15.41
N TYR A 417 -40.83 18.44 -14.76
CA TYR A 417 -39.85 17.37 -14.87
C TYR A 417 -39.32 16.95 -13.48
N PHE A 418 -39.00 15.67 -13.33
CA PHE A 418 -38.35 15.14 -12.12
C PHE A 418 -37.29 14.09 -12.49
N VAL A 419 -36.30 13.88 -11.61
CA VAL A 419 -35.17 12.97 -11.86
C VAL A 419 -35.23 11.79 -10.91
N THR A 420 -35.11 10.56 -11.42
CA THR A 420 -34.86 9.38 -10.58
C THR A 420 -33.42 8.92 -10.67
N ILE A 421 -32.89 8.41 -9.56
CA ILE A 421 -31.53 7.88 -9.46
C ILE A 421 -31.65 6.39 -9.14
N SER A 422 -31.12 5.53 -10.02
CA SER A 422 -31.09 4.10 -9.76
C SER A 422 -30.14 3.77 -8.60
N ARG A 423 -30.26 2.56 -8.02
CA ARG A 423 -29.30 2.06 -7.02
C ARG A 423 -27.85 1.99 -7.52
N SER A 424 -27.65 1.97 -8.84
CA SER A 424 -26.34 2.03 -9.50
C SER A 424 -25.86 3.46 -9.82
N GLY A 425 -26.60 4.49 -9.40
CA GLY A 425 -26.24 5.90 -9.56
C GLY A 425 -26.60 6.53 -10.91
N PHE A 426 -27.30 5.79 -11.79
CA PHE A 426 -27.72 6.30 -13.10
C PHE A 426 -28.91 7.25 -12.95
N ARG A 427 -28.79 8.46 -13.49
CA ARG A 427 -29.85 9.50 -13.41
C ARG A 427 -30.72 9.45 -14.67
N ARG A 428 -32.04 9.42 -14.50
CA ARG A 428 -33.02 9.50 -15.59
C ARG A 428 -33.95 10.69 -15.36
N LEU A 429 -34.12 11.53 -16.38
CA LEU A 429 -35.07 12.64 -16.38
C LEU A 429 -36.43 12.16 -16.87
N HIS A 430 -37.49 12.49 -16.14
CA HIS A 430 -38.87 12.11 -16.43
C HIS A 430 -39.73 13.36 -16.58
N LEU A 431 -40.72 13.29 -17.47
CA LEU A 431 -41.74 14.31 -17.64
C LEU A 431 -42.97 13.92 -16.80
N SER A 432 -43.42 14.82 -15.92
CA SER A 432 -44.56 14.59 -15.03
C SER A 432 -45.85 14.38 -15.84
N GLY A 433 -46.57 13.28 -15.57
CA GLY A 433 -47.83 12.93 -16.23
C GLY A 433 -47.72 12.14 -17.55
N ALA A 434 -46.53 12.05 -18.15
CA ALA A 434 -46.32 11.33 -19.43
C ALA A 434 -45.45 10.06 -19.30
N CYS A 435 -44.81 9.86 -18.15
CA CYS A 435 -44.00 8.67 -17.87
C CYS A 435 -44.74 7.71 -16.92
N ALA A 436 -44.48 6.40 -17.05
CA ALA A 436 -45.02 5.38 -16.15
C ALA A 436 -44.51 5.53 -14.71
N VAL A 437 -43.33 6.13 -14.53
CA VAL A 437 -42.76 6.46 -13.23
C VAL A 437 -43.44 7.73 -12.73
N LYS A 438 -43.93 7.73 -11.49
CA LYS A 438 -44.58 8.89 -10.86
C LYS A 438 -43.67 9.52 -9.81
N GLN A 439 -43.71 10.85 -9.71
CA GLN A 439 -42.90 11.63 -8.76
C GLN A 439 -43.11 11.19 -7.31
N GLU A 440 -44.33 10.79 -6.96
CA GLU A 440 -44.71 10.29 -5.63
C GLU A 440 -44.29 8.84 -5.33
N ARG A 441 -43.79 8.08 -6.32
CA ARG A 441 -43.40 6.66 -6.17
C ARG A 441 -42.03 6.35 -6.77
N CYS A 442 -41.07 7.27 -6.62
CA CYS A 442 -39.73 7.18 -7.23
C CYS A 442 -38.86 5.98 -6.75
N ALA A 443 -39.30 5.20 -5.76
CA ALA A 443 -38.53 4.12 -5.14
C ALA A 443 -39.09 2.70 -5.37
N GLU A 444 -40.22 2.54 -6.08
CA GLU A 444 -40.91 1.25 -6.24
C GLU A 444 -40.46 0.41 -7.47
N THR A 445 -39.34 0.74 -8.13
CA THR A 445 -38.79 -0.05 -9.25
C THR A 445 -37.41 -0.61 -8.99
#